data_AF-A0ABD0VEI5-F1
#
_entry.id   AF-A0ABD0VEI5-F1
#
_cell.length_a   1.000
_cell.length_b   1.000
_cell.length_c   1.000
_cell.angle_alpha   90.00
_cell.angle_beta   90.00
_cell.angle_gamma   90.00
#
_symmetry.space_group_name_H-M   'P 1'
#
loop_
_entity.id
_entity.type
_entity.pdbx_description
1 polymer ?
#
loop_
_entity_poly.entity_id
_entity_poly.type
_entity_poly.pdbx_seq_one_letter_code
_entity_poly.pdbx_strand_id
1 'polypeptide(L)'
;MEMLCFPTARFSPHHPIRPQPLCRRVTVLSVRCAQVATAPMGEKTQYKDGFFEKAFMGLFSRKMQKYASGGIKTNRQLWEWDYDSFVDVSRRVMMGRSRQQQQEVVREVLLSMLPPGAPAQFRKLFPPTKWAAEFNAALTVPFFHWLVGPSEVIEVEVDGMKQRSGVRIKKCRYLENSGCVGMCVNMCKIPTQDFFTNEFGLPLTMNPTLDQRPQSSLQGSCACQTTVFLSCPYENYRWYS
;
A
#
# COMPACT_ATOMS: atom_id res chain seq x y z
N MET A 1 3.13 -76.51 -2.63
CA MET A 1 3.42 -76.49 -1.19
C MET A 1 3.98 -75.11 -0.87
N GLU A 2 3.42 -74.23 -0.04
CA GLU A 2 2.13 -74.13 0.70
C GLU A 2 1.81 -72.61 0.84
N MET A 3 0.60 -72.05 0.96
CA MET A 3 -0.76 -72.48 1.35
C MET A 3 -1.05 -72.52 2.87
N LEU A 4 -2.20 -71.93 3.28
CA LEU A 4 -2.80 -71.95 4.64
C LEU A 4 -2.02 -71.15 5.73
N CYS A 5 -2.63 -70.55 6.78
CA CYS A 5 -3.99 -70.05 7.00
C CYS A 5 -4.00 -68.98 8.12
N PHE A 6 -5.14 -68.29 8.32
CA PHE A 6 -5.39 -67.38 9.45
C PHE A 6 -5.41 -68.08 10.83
N PRO A 7 -5.15 -67.32 11.91
CA PRO A 7 -5.89 -67.45 13.16
C PRO A 7 -6.82 -66.24 13.40
N THR A 8 -8.05 -66.52 13.81
CA THR A 8 -9.07 -65.54 14.19
C THR A 8 -8.96 -65.12 15.66
N ALA A 9 -9.02 -63.81 15.94
CA ALA A 9 -9.18 -63.28 17.29
C ALA A 9 -10.65 -62.95 17.57
N ARG A 10 -11.14 -63.32 18.76
CA ARG A 10 -12.58 -63.35 19.10
C ARG A 10 -13.12 -61.99 19.52
N PHE A 11 -14.35 -61.68 19.12
CA PHE A 11 -15.16 -60.60 19.70
C PHE A 11 -15.87 -61.07 20.98
N SER A 12 -15.88 -60.23 22.02
CA SER A 12 -16.72 -60.35 23.24
C SER A 12 -16.66 -59.04 24.06
N PRO A 13 -17.64 -58.76 24.94
CA PRO A 13 -18.61 -57.71 24.61
C PRO A 13 -18.48 -56.39 25.40
N HIS A 14 -19.30 -55.43 24.96
CA HIS A 14 -19.51 -54.08 25.50
C HIS A 14 -19.29 -53.90 27.01
N HIS A 15 -18.46 -52.92 27.35
CA HIS A 15 -18.49 -52.23 28.64
C HIS A 15 -19.11 -50.83 28.43
N PRO A 16 -20.10 -50.40 29.25
CA PRO A 16 -20.76 -49.11 29.06
C PRO A 16 -19.84 -47.96 29.51
N ILE A 17 -19.38 -47.16 28.55
CA ILE A 17 -18.58 -45.96 28.83
C ILE A 17 -19.48 -44.88 29.42
N ARG A 18 -19.28 -44.59 30.71
CA ARG A 18 -19.96 -43.52 31.45
C ARG A 18 -19.52 -42.15 30.89
N PRO A 19 -20.43 -41.27 30.45
CA PRO A 19 -20.05 -39.97 29.90
C PRO A 19 -19.54 -39.05 31.01
N GLN A 20 -18.28 -38.62 30.92
CA GLN A 20 -17.77 -37.49 31.71
C GLN A 20 -17.84 -36.19 30.90
N PRO A 21 -18.32 -35.08 31.50
CA PRO A 21 -18.44 -33.81 30.80
C PRO A 21 -17.09 -33.09 30.73
N LEU A 22 -16.25 -33.44 29.75
CA LEU A 22 -15.11 -32.62 29.39
C LEU A 22 -15.59 -31.33 28.68
N CYS A 23 -15.94 -30.34 29.51
CA CYS A 23 -16.12 -28.96 29.09
C CYS A 23 -14.77 -28.41 28.61
N ARG A 24 -14.44 -28.69 27.35
CA ARG A 24 -13.19 -28.30 26.71
C ARG A 24 -13.19 -26.79 26.53
N ARG A 25 -12.61 -26.07 27.51
CA ARG A 25 -12.32 -24.63 27.39
C ARG A 25 -11.57 -24.40 26.07
N VAL A 26 -12.24 -23.81 25.10
CA VAL A 26 -11.59 -23.27 23.90
C VAL A 26 -10.77 -22.09 24.38
N THR A 27 -9.46 -22.29 24.55
CA THR A 27 -8.53 -21.19 24.73
C THR A 27 -8.54 -20.37 23.46
N VAL A 28 -9.36 -19.31 23.44
CA VAL A 28 -9.32 -18.30 22.38
C VAL A 28 -7.93 -17.69 22.46
N LEU A 29 -7.04 -18.07 21.53
CA LEU A 29 -5.79 -17.35 21.33
C LEU A 29 -6.19 -15.94 20.89
N SER A 30 -6.16 -15.01 21.84
CA SER A 30 -6.16 -13.59 21.54
C SER A 30 -4.86 -13.30 20.82
N VAL A 31 -4.88 -13.42 19.49
CA VAL A 31 -3.84 -12.91 18.61
C VAL A 31 -3.91 -11.39 18.69
N ARG A 32 -3.32 -10.85 19.75
CA ARG A 32 -3.00 -9.43 19.82
C ARG A 32 -2.08 -9.18 18.64
N CYS A 33 -2.52 -8.38 17.67
CA CYS A 33 -1.60 -7.82 16.70
C CYS A 33 -0.46 -7.19 17.49
N ALA A 34 0.75 -7.70 17.32
CA ALA A 34 1.93 -7.08 17.89
C ALA A 34 1.90 -5.61 17.49
N GLN A 35 2.04 -4.71 18.46
CA GLN A 35 2.28 -3.31 18.15
C GLN A 35 3.55 -3.30 17.31
N VAL A 36 3.40 -3.04 16.00
CA VAL A 36 4.54 -2.86 15.11
C VAL A 36 5.34 -1.74 15.74
N ALA A 37 6.53 -2.07 16.24
CA ALA A 37 7.34 -1.13 16.97
C ALA A 37 7.50 0.10 16.08
N THR A 38 7.01 1.24 16.55
CA THR A 38 7.34 2.53 15.94
C THR A 38 8.84 2.63 16.03
N ALA A 39 9.53 2.43 14.90
CA ALA A 39 10.94 2.73 14.80
C ALA A 39 11.14 4.16 15.35
N PRO A 40 12.26 4.48 16.02
CA PRO A 40 12.54 5.84 16.43
C PRO A 40 12.76 6.65 15.15
N MET A 41 11.69 7.16 14.54
CA MET A 41 11.81 7.99 13.35
C MET A 41 12.64 9.19 13.77
N GLY A 42 13.80 9.37 13.13
CA GLY A 42 14.65 10.52 13.39
C GLY A 42 13.88 11.83 13.18
N GLU A 43 14.45 12.93 13.65
CA GLU A 43 13.82 14.26 13.62
C GLU A 43 13.03 14.50 12.33
N LYS A 44 11.71 14.66 12.46
CA LYS A 44 10.79 14.78 11.33
C LYS A 44 11.18 16.01 10.52
N THR A 45 11.45 15.82 9.23
CA THR A 45 11.71 16.94 8.31
C THR A 45 10.53 17.92 8.36
N GLN A 46 10.80 19.20 8.64
CA GLN A 46 9.78 20.23 8.51
C GLN A 46 9.64 20.67 7.05
N TYR A 47 8.48 20.43 6.46
CA TYR A 47 8.11 20.87 5.12
C TYR A 47 7.29 22.16 5.20
N LYS A 48 7.51 23.10 4.29
CA LYS A 48 6.74 24.34 4.18
C LYS A 48 5.72 24.21 3.05
N ASP A 49 4.51 23.79 3.38
CA ASP A 49 3.41 23.66 2.41
C ASP A 49 2.85 25.02 2.01
N GLY A 50 2.84 25.29 0.71
CA GLY A 50 2.18 26.46 0.11
C GLY A 50 0.66 26.31 0.05
N PHE A 51 0.02 27.28 -0.59
CA PHE A 51 -1.45 27.34 -0.68
C PHE A 51 -2.03 26.20 -1.52
N PHE A 52 -1.39 25.86 -2.65
CA PHE A 52 -1.87 24.82 -3.56
C PHE A 52 -1.73 23.43 -2.93
N GLU A 53 -0.61 23.17 -2.27
CA GLU A 53 -0.33 21.95 -1.52
C GLU A 53 -1.39 21.71 -0.44
N LYS A 54 -1.74 22.76 0.33
CA LYS A 54 -2.83 22.70 1.31
C LYS A 54 -4.19 22.46 0.67
N ALA A 55 -4.49 23.09 -0.47
CA ALA A 55 -5.73 22.84 -1.20
C ALA A 55 -5.83 21.38 -1.70
N PHE A 56 -4.75 20.81 -2.24
CA PHE A 56 -4.70 19.40 -2.63
C PHE A 56 -4.83 18.45 -1.42
N MET A 57 -4.09 18.70 -0.35
CA MET A 57 -4.21 17.95 0.92
C MET A 57 -5.65 17.96 1.43
N GLY A 58 -6.31 19.13 1.45
CA GLY A 58 -7.70 19.27 1.87
C GLY A 58 -8.69 18.55 0.96
N LEU A 59 -8.47 18.55 -0.36
CA LEU A 59 -9.32 17.83 -1.32
C LEU A 59 -9.24 16.32 -1.13
N PHE A 60 -8.03 15.76 -1.09
CA PHE A 60 -7.81 14.33 -0.83
C PHE A 60 -8.37 13.93 0.53
N SER A 61 -8.03 14.68 1.59
CA SER A 61 -8.50 14.41 2.96
C SER A 61 -10.02 14.44 3.07
N ARG A 62 -10.72 15.36 2.38
CA ARG A 62 -12.20 15.41 2.36
C ARG A 62 -12.83 14.21 1.67
N LYS A 63 -12.18 13.62 0.67
CA LYS A 63 -12.73 12.42 -0.01
C LYS A 63 -12.38 11.14 0.72
N MET A 64 -11.19 11.03 1.30
CA MET A 64 -10.83 9.94 2.22
C MET A 64 -11.71 9.92 3.48
N GLN A 65 -12.12 11.09 4.00
CA GLN A 65 -13.01 11.19 5.16
C GLN A 65 -14.35 10.48 5.00
N LYS A 66 -14.88 10.34 3.78
CA LYS A 66 -16.12 9.59 3.53
C LYS A 66 -16.02 8.12 3.97
N TYR A 67 -14.81 7.59 4.02
CA TYR A 67 -14.51 6.21 4.41
C TYR A 67 -13.81 6.14 5.78
N ALA A 68 -13.39 7.27 6.35
CA ALA A 68 -12.67 7.31 7.61
C ALA A 68 -13.57 6.96 8.80
N SER A 69 -13.14 6.00 9.63
CA SER A 69 -13.83 5.63 10.85
C SER A 69 -13.99 6.83 11.80
N GLY A 70 -15.11 6.86 12.53
CA GLY A 70 -15.47 7.95 13.45
C GLY A 70 -16.25 9.13 12.86
N GLY A 71 -16.58 9.13 11.56
CA GLY A 71 -17.67 9.95 11.00
C GLY A 71 -17.57 11.46 11.15
N ILE A 72 -16.37 12.02 11.42
CA ILE A 72 -16.17 13.44 11.71
C ILE A 72 -16.53 14.30 10.49
N LYS A 73 -17.71 14.93 10.52
CA LYS A 73 -18.08 16.02 9.61
C LYS A 73 -17.32 17.28 10.03
N THR A 74 -16.14 17.50 9.44
CA THR A 74 -15.38 18.72 9.70
C THR A 74 -15.86 19.89 8.85
N ASN A 75 -16.02 21.06 9.46
CA ASN A 75 -16.26 22.32 8.76
C ASN A 75 -14.95 22.98 8.27
N ARG A 76 -13.80 22.31 8.45
CA ARG A 76 -12.46 22.80 8.07
C ARG A 76 -12.40 23.14 6.58
N GLN A 77 -12.04 24.39 6.29
CA GLN A 77 -11.85 24.93 4.95
C GLN A 77 -10.67 24.22 4.25
N LEU A 78 -10.59 24.24 2.92
CA LEU A 78 -9.60 23.44 2.19
C LEU A 78 -8.15 23.82 2.53
N TRP A 79 -7.87 25.11 2.67
CA TRP A 79 -6.55 25.68 2.99
C TRP A 79 -6.15 25.56 4.46
N GLU A 80 -7.10 25.24 5.35
CA GLU A 80 -6.80 25.01 6.76
C GLU A 80 -6.13 23.65 6.98
N TRP A 81 -6.16 22.73 6.00
CA TRP A 81 -5.57 21.39 6.11
C TRP A 81 -4.03 21.43 6.15
N ASP A 82 -3.48 20.52 6.95
CA ASP A 82 -2.06 20.24 7.07
C ASP A 82 -1.79 18.74 6.82
N TYR A 83 -0.50 18.41 6.72
CA TYR A 83 -0.06 17.08 6.33
C TYR A 83 -0.31 16.01 7.41
N ASP A 84 -0.18 16.36 8.69
CA ASP A 84 -0.47 15.42 9.78
C ASP A 84 -1.98 15.10 9.83
N SER A 85 -2.84 16.08 9.57
CA SER A 85 -4.28 15.87 9.41
C SER A 85 -4.63 14.95 8.23
N PHE A 86 -3.89 15.03 7.13
CA PHE A 86 -4.01 14.09 6.00
C PHE A 86 -3.58 12.66 6.39
N VAL A 87 -2.47 12.52 7.11
CA VAL A 87 -1.99 11.22 7.63
C VAL A 87 -2.98 10.62 8.65
N ASP A 88 -3.58 11.45 9.50
CA ASP A 88 -4.58 11.03 10.49
C ASP A 88 -5.89 10.56 9.85
N VAL A 89 -6.34 11.22 8.78
CA VAL A 89 -7.45 10.72 7.96
C VAL A 89 -7.09 9.36 7.34
N SER A 90 -5.89 9.23 6.77
CA SER A 90 -5.41 7.96 6.21
C SER A 90 -5.37 6.83 7.25
N ARG A 91 -4.93 7.11 8.47
CA ARG A 91 -4.95 6.13 9.59
C ARG A 91 -6.38 5.69 9.92
N ARG A 92 -7.34 6.63 9.97
CA ARG A 92 -8.76 6.32 10.21
C ARG A 92 -9.44 5.60 9.04
N VAL A 93 -8.93 5.69 7.82
CA VAL A 93 -9.37 4.85 6.70
C VAL A 93 -8.92 3.39 6.88
N MET A 94 -7.79 3.12 7.53
CA MET A 94 -7.34 1.75 7.76
C MET A 94 -8.01 1.04 8.96
N MET A 95 -8.51 1.80 9.94
CA MET A 95 -9.15 1.25 11.14
C MET A 95 -10.38 0.40 10.80
N GLY A 96 -10.33 -0.89 11.17
CA GLY A 96 -11.43 -1.84 10.98
C GLY A 96 -11.52 -2.47 9.58
N ARG A 97 -10.50 -2.31 8.72
CA ARG A 97 -10.48 -2.86 7.35
C ARG A 97 -9.36 -3.88 7.14
N SER A 98 -9.62 -4.90 6.32
CA SER A 98 -8.60 -5.81 5.79
C SER A 98 -7.65 -5.08 4.82
N ARG A 99 -6.52 -5.70 4.46
CA ARG A 99 -5.55 -5.12 3.49
C ARG A 99 -6.23 -4.84 2.14
N GLN A 100 -7.07 -5.75 1.66
CA GLN A 100 -7.84 -5.62 0.42
C GLN A 100 -8.82 -4.45 0.49
N GLN A 101 -9.64 -4.39 1.55
CA GLN A 101 -10.60 -3.30 1.76
C GLN A 101 -9.94 -1.93 1.90
N GLN A 102 -8.72 -1.84 2.45
CA GLN A 102 -7.94 -0.61 2.47
C GLN A 102 -7.57 -0.18 1.04
N GLN A 103 -7.11 -1.12 0.22
CA GLN A 103 -6.68 -0.86 -1.15
C GLN A 103 -7.85 -0.45 -2.06
N GLU A 104 -8.97 -1.17 -1.97
CA GLU A 104 -10.23 -0.85 -2.66
C GLU A 104 -10.73 0.56 -2.32
N VAL A 105 -10.75 0.94 -1.02
CA VAL A 105 -11.18 2.28 -0.61
C VAL A 105 -10.25 3.37 -1.15
N VAL A 106 -8.94 3.13 -1.20
CA VAL A 106 -8.02 4.11 -1.80
C VAL A 106 -8.19 4.22 -3.31
N ARG A 107 -8.45 3.10 -4.00
CA ARG A 107 -8.79 3.07 -5.42
C ARG A 107 -10.04 3.92 -5.71
N GLU A 108 -11.09 3.79 -4.90
CA GLU A 108 -12.30 4.61 -4.98
C GLU A 108 -12.01 6.10 -4.70
N VAL A 109 -11.15 6.41 -3.72
CA VAL A 109 -10.71 7.79 -3.48
C VAL A 109 -9.99 8.36 -4.71
N LEU A 110 -9.06 7.61 -5.32
CA LEU A 110 -8.31 8.02 -6.51
C LEU A 110 -9.25 8.23 -7.71
N LEU A 111 -10.17 7.31 -7.98
CA LEU A 111 -11.21 7.47 -8.99
C LEU A 111 -12.05 8.72 -8.74
N SER A 112 -12.42 8.97 -7.48
CA SER A 112 -13.21 10.15 -7.11
C SER A 112 -12.45 11.48 -7.21
N MET A 113 -11.13 11.49 -7.45
CA MET A 113 -10.38 12.70 -7.80
C MET A 113 -10.61 13.12 -9.25
N LEU A 114 -10.98 12.18 -10.12
CA LEU A 114 -11.06 12.40 -11.56
C LEU A 114 -12.44 12.89 -12.01
N PRO A 115 -12.52 13.62 -13.13
CA PRO A 115 -13.77 13.81 -13.86
C PRO A 115 -14.35 12.48 -14.36
N PRO A 116 -15.68 12.35 -14.49
CA PRO A 116 -16.32 11.18 -15.10
C PRO A 116 -15.75 10.88 -16.50
N GLY A 117 -15.49 9.60 -16.79
CA GLY A 117 -14.92 9.16 -18.07
C GLY A 117 -13.42 9.40 -18.25
N ALA A 118 -12.76 10.13 -17.35
CA ALA A 118 -11.33 10.44 -17.49
C ALA A 118 -10.42 9.19 -17.60
N PRO A 119 -10.60 8.07 -16.88
CA PRO A 119 -9.75 6.87 -17.05
C PRO A 119 -9.75 6.31 -18.48
N ALA A 120 -10.91 6.31 -19.15
CA ALA A 120 -11.00 5.87 -20.54
C ALA A 120 -10.31 6.85 -21.49
N GLN A 121 -10.43 8.15 -21.23
CA GLN A 121 -9.76 9.19 -22.00
C GLN A 121 -8.23 9.19 -21.76
N PHE A 122 -7.76 8.90 -20.55
CA PHE A 122 -6.34 8.74 -20.23
C PHE A 122 -5.73 7.56 -21.01
N ARG A 123 -6.36 6.37 -20.99
CA ARG A 123 -5.94 5.21 -21.82
C ARG A 123 -5.82 5.56 -23.32
N LYS A 124 -6.70 6.43 -23.83
CA LYS A 124 -6.71 6.87 -25.24
C LYS A 124 -5.65 7.91 -25.57
N LEU A 125 -5.38 8.85 -24.67
CA LEU A 125 -4.43 9.96 -24.88
C LEU A 125 -2.98 9.59 -24.52
N PHE A 126 -2.78 8.64 -23.61
CA PHE A 126 -1.48 8.21 -23.12
C PHE A 126 -1.31 6.69 -23.31
N PRO A 127 -1.18 6.20 -24.56
CA PRO A 127 -0.80 4.82 -24.79
C PRO A 127 0.57 4.52 -24.15
N PRO A 128 0.83 3.27 -23.70
CA PRO A 128 2.07 2.87 -23.03
C PRO A 128 3.26 2.96 -24.00
N THR A 129 3.84 4.14 -24.07
CA THR A 129 4.94 4.53 -24.95
C THR A 129 6.03 5.21 -24.14
N LYS A 130 7.29 5.11 -24.58
CA LYS A 130 8.43 5.76 -23.90
C LYS A 130 8.16 7.23 -23.58
N TRP A 131 7.64 7.97 -24.55
CA TRP A 131 7.25 9.37 -24.35
C TRP A 131 6.21 9.55 -23.22
N ALA A 132 5.15 8.73 -23.19
CA ALA A 132 4.15 8.82 -22.14
C ALA A 132 4.72 8.47 -20.75
N ALA A 133 5.63 7.49 -20.65
CA ALA A 133 6.27 7.11 -19.39
C ALA A 133 7.26 8.18 -18.89
N GLU A 134 8.08 8.74 -19.78
CA GLU A 134 8.99 9.86 -19.47
C GLU A 134 8.22 11.13 -19.08
N PHE A 135 7.11 11.43 -19.78
CA PHE A 135 6.22 12.55 -19.45
C PHE A 135 5.54 12.38 -18.09
N ASN A 136 5.01 11.19 -17.79
CA ASN A 136 4.41 10.89 -16.49
C ASN A 136 5.46 11.00 -15.36
N ALA A 137 6.69 10.49 -15.55
CA ALA A 137 7.77 10.63 -14.57
C ALA A 137 8.15 12.11 -14.34
N ALA A 138 8.28 12.89 -15.42
CA ALA A 138 8.59 14.32 -15.36
C ALA A 138 7.51 15.15 -14.65
N LEU A 139 6.23 14.84 -14.86
CA LEU A 139 5.12 15.49 -14.12
C LEU A 139 4.99 15.02 -12.67
N THR A 140 5.29 13.74 -12.39
CA THR A 140 5.15 13.14 -11.06
C THR A 140 6.00 13.86 -10.01
N VAL A 141 7.25 14.21 -10.35
CA VAL A 141 8.20 14.85 -9.42
C VAL A 141 7.67 16.17 -8.83
N PRO A 142 7.29 17.20 -9.61
CA PRO A 142 6.71 18.42 -9.06
C PRO A 142 5.31 18.21 -8.50
N PHE A 143 4.44 17.45 -9.18
CA PHE A 143 3.02 17.34 -8.79
C PHE A 143 2.82 16.61 -7.44
N PHE A 144 3.59 15.56 -7.18
CA PHE A 144 3.50 14.80 -5.93
C PHE A 144 4.55 15.20 -4.89
N HIS A 145 5.33 16.28 -5.10
CA HIS A 145 6.34 16.73 -4.13
C HIS A 145 5.76 16.93 -2.72
N TRP A 146 4.57 17.53 -2.62
CA TRP A 146 3.87 17.71 -1.34
C TRP A 146 3.54 16.37 -0.67
N LEU A 147 3.22 15.34 -1.44
CA LEU A 147 2.75 14.03 -0.96
C LEU A 147 3.91 13.13 -0.55
N VAL A 148 4.91 12.95 -1.42
CA VAL A 148 6.01 12.00 -1.21
C VAL A 148 7.31 12.66 -0.77
N GLY A 149 7.45 13.98 -0.86
CA GLY A 149 8.68 14.70 -0.52
C GLY A 149 9.65 14.84 -1.69
N PRO A 150 10.95 15.07 -1.43
CA PRO A 150 11.95 15.29 -2.48
C PRO A 150 12.12 14.05 -3.36
N SER A 151 11.96 14.23 -4.68
CA SER A 151 12.11 13.18 -5.69
C SER A 151 12.82 13.70 -6.93
N GLU A 152 13.33 12.80 -7.78
CA GLU A 152 14.01 13.15 -9.03
C GLU A 152 13.77 12.10 -10.13
N VAL A 153 13.81 12.52 -11.40
CA VAL A 153 13.70 11.62 -12.55
C VAL A 153 15.05 11.00 -12.88
N ILE A 154 15.12 9.67 -12.83
CA ILE A 154 16.29 8.85 -13.13
C ILE A 154 16.11 8.06 -14.43
N GLU A 155 17.22 7.66 -15.04
CA GLU A 155 17.22 6.68 -16.13
C GLU A 155 16.95 5.28 -15.56
N VAL A 156 16.14 4.51 -16.28
CA VAL A 156 15.85 3.09 -16.03
C VAL A 156 15.91 2.34 -17.35
N GLU A 157 16.20 1.05 -17.27
CA GLU A 157 16.15 0.14 -18.42
C GLU A 157 14.86 -0.69 -18.34
N VAL A 158 14.09 -0.69 -19.42
CA VAL A 158 12.85 -1.45 -19.57
C VAL A 158 12.93 -2.16 -20.92
N ASP A 159 12.87 -3.49 -20.93
CA ASP A 159 12.99 -4.34 -22.12
C ASP A 159 14.25 -4.06 -22.97
N GLY A 160 15.38 -3.76 -22.32
CA GLY A 160 16.63 -3.38 -22.99
C GLY A 160 16.67 -1.92 -23.49
N MET A 161 15.57 -1.17 -23.35
CA MET A 161 15.50 0.25 -23.71
C MET A 161 15.72 1.16 -22.51
N LYS A 162 16.74 2.02 -22.59
CA LYS A 162 16.97 3.11 -21.64
C LYS A 162 15.95 4.22 -21.82
N GLN A 163 15.34 4.66 -20.72
CA GLN A 163 14.38 5.76 -20.68
C GLN A 163 14.36 6.48 -19.33
N ARG A 164 13.99 7.75 -19.33
CA ARG A 164 13.86 8.59 -18.12
C ARG A 164 12.47 8.46 -17.48
N SER A 165 11.98 7.24 -17.30
CA SER A 165 10.66 6.94 -16.72
C SER A 165 10.70 6.52 -15.24
N GLY A 166 11.88 6.49 -14.62
CA GLY A 166 12.04 6.23 -13.19
C GLY A 166 11.96 7.50 -12.36
N VAL A 167 11.33 7.42 -11.20
CA VAL A 167 11.23 8.48 -10.19
C VAL A 167 11.79 7.96 -8.88
N ARG A 168 12.91 8.52 -8.42
CA ARG A 168 13.52 8.17 -7.13
C ARG A 168 13.07 9.15 -6.06
N ILE A 169 12.30 8.69 -5.07
CA ILE A 169 11.97 9.46 -3.87
C ILE A 169 13.15 9.37 -2.91
N LYS A 170 13.80 10.51 -2.60
CA LYS A 170 15.01 10.59 -1.75
C LYS A 170 14.68 10.33 -0.29
N LYS A 171 13.55 10.86 0.18
CA LYS A 171 13.01 10.65 1.53
C LYS A 171 11.49 10.73 1.46
N CYS A 172 10.81 9.63 1.81
CA CYS A 172 9.36 9.55 1.69
C CYS A 172 8.66 10.27 2.86
N ARG A 173 8.12 11.46 2.61
CA ARG A 173 7.36 12.26 3.60
C ARG A 173 6.20 11.47 4.21
N TYR A 174 5.45 10.73 3.39
CA TYR A 174 4.30 9.97 3.88
C TYR A 174 4.70 8.86 4.85
N LEU A 175 5.80 8.16 4.58
CA LEU A 175 6.34 7.17 5.51
C LEU A 175 6.92 7.83 6.76
N GLU A 176 7.60 8.97 6.62
CA GLU A 176 8.15 9.76 7.72
C GLU A 176 7.07 10.19 8.74
N ASN A 177 5.97 10.78 8.28
CA ASN A 177 4.88 11.23 9.15
C ASN A 177 3.99 10.09 9.65
N SER A 178 3.74 9.05 8.82
CA SER A 178 2.87 7.92 9.21
C SER A 178 3.54 6.92 10.15
N GLY A 179 4.88 6.79 10.10
CA GLY A 179 5.65 5.88 10.95
C GLY A 179 5.33 4.39 10.76
N CYS A 180 4.61 4.02 9.70
CA CYS A 180 4.09 2.66 9.52
C CYS A 180 4.20 2.19 8.06
N VAL A 181 5.05 1.19 7.83
CA VAL A 181 5.23 0.53 6.52
C VAL A 181 3.89 -0.02 6.00
N GLY A 182 3.04 -0.53 6.89
CA GLY A 182 1.70 -1.01 6.52
C GLY A 182 0.80 0.08 5.94
N MET A 183 0.93 1.33 6.40
CA MET A 183 0.24 2.48 5.79
C MET A 183 0.81 2.77 4.40
N CYS A 184 2.14 2.82 4.25
CA CYS A 184 2.78 3.07 2.95
C CYS A 184 2.42 1.99 1.91
N VAL A 185 2.38 0.72 2.30
CA VAL A 185 2.07 -0.40 1.40
C VAL A 185 0.61 -0.39 0.94
N ASN A 186 -0.34 -0.28 1.88
CA ASN A 186 -1.77 -0.45 1.59
C ASN A 186 -2.50 0.85 1.21
N MET A 187 -1.94 2.03 1.53
CA MET A 187 -2.55 3.32 1.20
C MET A 187 -1.87 4.08 0.06
N CYS A 188 -0.65 3.70 -0.32
CA CYS A 188 0.09 4.38 -1.38
C CYS A 188 0.55 3.37 -2.45
N LYS A 189 1.45 2.43 -2.11
CA LYS A 189 2.09 1.54 -3.09
C LYS A 189 1.09 0.71 -3.90
N ILE A 190 0.38 -0.22 -3.25
CA ILE A 190 -0.45 -1.20 -3.98
C ILE A 190 -1.61 -0.50 -4.72
N PRO A 191 -2.35 0.45 -4.11
CA PRO A 191 -3.44 1.13 -4.81
C PRO A 191 -2.98 1.99 -5.98
N THR A 192 -1.83 2.64 -5.89
CA THR A 192 -1.32 3.48 -6.99
C THR A 192 -0.84 2.60 -8.15
N GLN A 193 -0.17 1.48 -7.88
CA GLN A 193 0.20 0.50 -8.90
C GLN A 193 -1.03 -0.09 -9.61
N ASP A 194 -2.04 -0.51 -8.85
CA ASP A 194 -3.31 -1.01 -9.39
C ASP A 194 -4.00 0.06 -10.24
N PHE A 195 -4.13 1.28 -9.72
CA PHE A 195 -4.81 2.38 -10.41
C PHE A 195 -4.13 2.77 -11.72
N PHE A 196 -2.82 2.96 -11.75
CA PHE A 196 -2.12 3.31 -13.00
C PHE A 196 -2.19 2.17 -14.03
N THR A 197 -1.98 0.93 -13.58
CA THR A 197 -1.99 -0.24 -14.48
C THR A 197 -3.40 -0.52 -15.00
N ASN A 198 -4.37 -0.64 -14.10
CA ASN A 198 -5.70 -1.14 -14.40
C ASN A 198 -6.71 -0.03 -14.76
N GLU A 199 -6.53 1.24 -14.35
CA GLU A 199 -7.38 2.36 -14.76
C GLU A 199 -6.79 3.28 -15.84
N PHE A 200 -5.47 3.48 -15.85
CA PHE A 200 -4.82 4.31 -16.89
C PHE A 200 -4.15 3.50 -17.99
N GLY A 201 -3.97 2.18 -17.84
CA GLY A 201 -3.29 1.35 -18.85
C GLY A 201 -1.78 1.60 -18.92
N LEU A 202 -1.20 2.17 -17.87
CA LEU A 202 0.22 2.50 -17.76
C LEU A 202 0.85 1.61 -16.68
N PRO A 203 1.63 0.57 -17.04
CA PRO A 203 2.24 -0.33 -16.06
C PRO A 203 3.11 0.42 -15.06
N LEU A 204 2.83 0.27 -13.77
CA LEU A 204 3.54 0.98 -12.69
C LEU A 204 4.04 0.01 -11.63
N THR A 205 5.32 0.13 -11.27
CA THR A 205 5.95 -0.63 -10.18
C THR A 205 6.61 0.31 -9.18
N MET A 206 6.37 0.11 -7.89
CA MET A 206 6.98 0.89 -6.81
C MET A 206 7.86 -0.02 -5.94
N ASN A 207 9.17 0.06 -6.12
CA ASN A 207 10.15 -0.74 -5.40
C ASN A 207 10.72 0.05 -4.21
N PRO A 208 10.61 -0.45 -2.96
CA PRO A 208 11.34 0.14 -1.84
C PRO A 208 12.83 -0.19 -2.02
N THR A 209 13.60 0.79 -2.46
CA THR A 209 15.05 0.74 -2.35
C THR A 209 15.40 0.99 -0.88
N LEU A 210 15.80 -0.07 -0.18
CA LEU A 210 16.60 0.09 1.03
C LEU A 210 17.94 0.67 0.57
N ASP A 211 18.25 1.91 0.97
CA ASP A 211 19.64 2.36 0.94
C ASP A 211 20.47 1.32 1.69
N GLN A 212 21.61 0.90 1.13
CA GLN A 212 22.54 -0.03 1.78
C GLN A 212 23.35 0.66 2.91
N ARG A 213 22.68 1.51 3.69
CA ARG A 213 23.21 2.05 4.94
C ARG A 213 23.20 0.94 6.01
N PRO A 214 24.23 0.83 6.85
CA PRO A 214 24.34 -0.26 7.83
C PRO A 214 23.12 -0.29 8.77
N GLN A 215 22.73 -1.50 9.18
CA GLN A 215 21.47 -1.79 9.87
C GLN A 215 21.24 -0.99 11.18
N SER A 216 22.31 -0.48 11.79
CA SER A 216 22.31 0.46 12.91
C SER A 216 21.82 1.88 12.59
N SER A 217 21.56 2.19 11.31
CA SER A 217 21.11 3.50 10.82
C SER A 217 19.76 3.45 10.08
N LEU A 218 19.02 2.33 10.18
CA LEU A 218 17.68 2.15 9.61
C LEU A 218 16.58 2.91 10.39
N GLN A 219 16.91 4.02 11.06
CA GLN A 219 15.93 5.00 11.52
C GLN A 219 15.25 5.69 10.32
N GLY A 220 14.17 5.08 9.83
CA GLY A 220 13.07 5.78 9.12
C GLY A 220 13.25 6.12 7.64
N SER A 221 14.22 5.52 6.94
CA SER A 221 14.43 5.79 5.49
C SER A 221 14.13 4.56 4.62
N CYS A 222 12.88 4.36 4.19
CA CYS A 222 12.64 3.65 2.93
C CYS A 222 12.56 4.68 1.80
N ALA A 223 13.51 4.62 0.87
CA ALA A 223 13.35 5.30 -0.40
C ALA A 223 12.41 4.45 -1.28
N CYS A 224 11.36 5.06 -1.84
CA CYS A 224 10.51 4.39 -2.81
C CYS A 224 10.94 4.82 -4.20
N GLN A 225 11.53 3.90 -4.97
CA GLN A 225 11.75 4.08 -6.39
C GLN A 225 10.47 3.67 -7.12
N THR A 226 9.85 4.62 -7.82
CA THR A 226 8.68 4.39 -8.66
C THR A 226 9.13 4.32 -10.10
N THR A 227 8.81 3.25 -10.82
CA THR A 227 9.20 3.06 -12.22
C THR A 227 7.95 2.80 -13.04
N VAL A 228 7.72 3.63 -14.05
CA VAL A 228 6.71 3.37 -15.09
C VAL A 228 7.35 2.42 -16.12
N PHE A 229 6.77 1.23 -16.25
CA PHE A 229 7.14 0.23 -17.25
C PHE A 229 6.26 0.41 -18.50
N LEU A 230 6.78 -0.01 -19.66
CA LEU A 230 6.03 0.02 -20.93
C LEU A 230 5.49 -1.37 -21.27
N SER A 231 6.24 -2.41 -20.93
CA SER A 231 5.79 -3.80 -20.89
C SER A 231 5.03 -4.09 -19.59
N CYS A 232 4.18 -5.11 -19.64
CA CYS A 232 3.39 -5.58 -18.52
C CYS A 232 4.19 -6.63 -17.72
N PRO A 233 4.70 -6.33 -16.50
CA PRO A 233 5.63 -7.23 -15.80
C PRO A 233 4.86 -8.29 -14.98
N TYR A 234 4.02 -9.09 -15.64
CA TYR A 234 3.11 -10.01 -14.95
C TYR A 234 3.75 -11.29 -14.42
N GLU A 235 4.99 -11.62 -14.79
CA GLU A 235 5.53 -12.97 -14.56
C GLU A 235 6.32 -13.19 -13.26
N ASN A 236 6.87 -12.16 -12.58
CA ASN A 236 7.88 -12.42 -11.52
C ASN A 236 7.84 -11.50 -10.27
N TYR A 237 6.66 -11.18 -9.73
CA TYR A 237 6.54 -10.57 -8.38
C TYR A 237 5.77 -11.45 -7.39
N ARG A 238 6.42 -12.55 -6.97
CA ARG A 238 6.01 -13.33 -5.78
C ARG A 238 6.30 -12.52 -4.52
N TRP A 239 5.31 -11.77 -4.03
CA TRP A 239 5.41 -11.09 -2.74
C TRP A 239 5.50 -12.12 -1.61
N TYR A 240 6.55 -12.05 -0.79
CA TYR A 240 6.61 -12.79 0.47
C TYR A 240 5.48 -12.31 1.39
N SER A 241 4.70 -13.26 1.89
CA SER A 241 3.51 -13.11 2.73
C SER A 241 3.83 -12.71 4.18
#